data_AF-A0A3Q3WGM5-F1
#
_entry.id   AF-A0A3Q3WGM5-F1
#
_cell.length_a   1.000
_cell.length_b   1.000
_cell.length_c   1.000
_cell.angle_alpha   90.00
_cell.angle_beta   90.00
_cell.angle_gamma   90.00
#
_symmetry.space_group_name_H-M   'P 1'
#
loop_
_entity.id
_entity.type
_entity.pdbx_description
1 polymer ?
#
loop_
_entity_poly.entity_id
_entity_poly.type
_entity_poly.pdbx_seq_one_letter_code
_entity_poly.pdbx_strand_id
1 'polypeptide(L)'
;MATGELNPNYYPAQRAAKVVQHYLNTRCGSPYRLFGLQKVYSANAQDVDSGRTYQLELSVQEIISNVSCDTRTCVHFYKCASKLL
;
A
#
# COMPACT_ATOMS: atom_id res chain seq x y z
N MET A 1 1.46 4.77 -22.76
CA MET A 1 1.73 4.33 -21.37
C MET A 1 1.02 5.29 -20.44
N ALA A 2 -0.09 4.88 -19.83
CA ALA A 2 -0.86 5.77 -18.96
C ALA A 2 -0.24 5.75 -17.54
N THR A 3 0.83 6.51 -17.36
CA THR A 3 1.35 6.85 -16.03
C THR A 3 0.39 7.87 -15.43
N GLY A 4 -0.38 7.46 -14.44
CA GLY A 4 -1.40 8.31 -13.84
C GLY A 4 -1.10 8.55 -12.37
N GLU A 5 -0.95 9.81 -11.99
CA GLU A 5 -1.09 10.21 -10.60
C GLU A 5 -2.49 9.80 -10.13
N LEU A 6 -2.55 9.04 -9.04
CA LEU A 6 -3.79 8.57 -8.46
C LEU A 6 -4.20 9.50 -7.33
N ASN A 7 -5.50 9.83 -7.29
CA ASN A 7 -6.05 10.55 -6.15
C ASN A 7 -5.92 9.65 -4.88
N PRO A 8 -5.20 10.10 -3.83
CA PRO A 8 -4.92 9.30 -2.65
C PRO A 8 -6.19 8.94 -1.86
N ASN A 9 -7.25 9.74 -1.96
CA ASN A 9 -8.54 9.48 -1.30
C ASN A 9 -9.45 8.57 -2.12
N TYR A 10 -9.06 8.22 -3.35
CA TYR A 10 -9.90 7.41 -4.23
C TYR A 10 -9.58 5.92 -4.10
N TYR A 11 -10.56 5.10 -4.46
CA TYR A 11 -10.51 3.65 -4.21
C TYR A 11 -9.27 2.92 -4.77
N PRO A 12 -8.62 3.31 -5.90
CA PRO A 12 -7.44 2.61 -6.39
C PRO A 12 -6.24 2.73 -5.44
N ALA A 13 -5.97 3.95 -4.96
CA ALA A 13 -4.87 4.22 -4.03
C ALA A 13 -5.14 3.55 -2.68
N GLN A 14 -6.37 3.68 -2.17
CA GLN A 14 -6.79 3.08 -0.90
C GLN A 14 -6.71 1.55 -0.91
N ARG A 15 -7.12 0.90 -2.01
CA ARG A 15 -7.00 -0.56 -2.14
C ARG A 15 -5.55 -1.00 -2.15
N ALA A 16 -4.69 -0.32 -2.91
CA ALA A 16 -3.27 -0.66 -2.96
C ALA A 16 -2.60 -0.46 -1.58
N ALA A 17 -2.94 0.61 -0.86
CA ALA A 17 -2.46 0.87 0.50
C ALA A 17 -2.91 -0.20 1.51
N LYS A 18 -4.13 -0.73 1.40
CA LYS A 18 -4.58 -1.87 2.23
C LYS A 18 -3.80 -3.15 1.98
N VAL A 19 -3.38 -3.41 0.74
CA VAL A 19 -2.52 -4.58 0.45
C VAL A 19 -1.16 -4.42 1.14
N VAL A 20 -0.58 -3.22 1.15
CA VAL A 20 0.64 -2.91 1.91
C VAL A 20 0.42 -3.17 3.41
N GLN A 21 -0.69 -2.68 3.97
CA GLN A 21 -1.04 -2.91 5.37
C GLN A 21 -1.13 -4.42 5.69
N HIS A 22 -1.80 -5.21 4.86
CA HIS A 22 -1.91 -6.66 5.05
C HIS A 22 -0.53 -7.33 4.98
N TYR A 23 0.32 -6.94 4.02
CA TYR A 23 1.67 -7.46 3.91
C TYR A 23 2.51 -7.17 5.18
N LEU A 24 2.45 -5.95 5.71
CA LEU A 24 3.13 -5.58 6.94
C LEU A 24 2.62 -6.39 8.14
N ASN A 25 1.31 -6.62 8.24
CA ASN A 25 0.73 -7.43 9.30
C ASN A 25 1.13 -8.91 9.20
N THR A 26 1.25 -9.46 7.99
CA THR A 26 1.73 -10.84 7.81
C THR A 26 3.21 -10.99 8.13
N ARG A 27 4.04 -10.00 7.77
CA ARG A 27 5.51 -10.11 7.91
C ARG A 27 6.02 -9.66 9.28
N CYS A 28 5.42 -8.61 9.83
CA CYS A 28 5.89 -7.94 11.05
C CYS A 28 4.86 -7.94 12.18
N GLY A 29 3.64 -8.44 11.93
CA GLY A 29 2.57 -8.47 12.93
C GLY A 29 2.73 -9.59 13.94
N SER A 30 2.02 -9.45 15.06
CA SER A 30 1.90 -10.45 16.12
C SER A 30 0.56 -10.26 16.84
N PRO A 31 0.12 -11.17 17.73
CA PRO A 31 -1.12 -10.98 18.49
C PRO A 31 -1.21 -9.66 19.25
N TYR A 32 -0.07 -9.03 19.56
CA TYR A 32 0.04 -7.74 20.25
C TYR A 32 0.64 -6.63 19.39
N ARG A 33 0.74 -6.86 18.07
CA ARG A 33 1.30 -5.89 17.11
C ARG A 33 0.50 -5.89 15.83
N LEU A 34 -0.28 -4.83 15.62
CA LEU A 34 -1.14 -4.66 14.44
C LEU A 34 -0.93 -3.29 13.81
N PHE A 35 -0.60 -3.29 12.53
CA PHE A 35 -0.43 -2.10 11.73
C PHE A 35 -1.74 -1.67 11.06
N GLY A 36 -2.11 -0.41 11.29
CA GLY A 36 -3.23 0.31 10.70
C GLY A 36 -2.77 1.32 9.66
N LEU A 37 -3.42 1.34 8.50
CA LEU A 37 -3.24 2.43 7.54
C LEU A 37 -3.80 3.73 8.12
N GLN A 38 -2.98 4.77 8.23
CA GLN A 38 -3.39 6.06 8.78
C GLN A 38 -3.72 7.05 7.66
N LYS A 39 -2.78 7.26 6.71
CA LYS A 39 -2.99 8.17 5.59
C LYS A 39 -2.20 7.74 4.35
N VAL A 40 -2.77 7.99 3.18
CA VAL A 40 -2.06 7.94 1.89
C VAL A 40 -1.76 9.38 1.49
N TYR A 41 -0.49 9.71 1.28
CA TYR A 41 -0.04 11.05 0.89
C TYR A 41 -0.02 11.20 -0.62
N SER A 42 0.62 10.26 -1.30
CA SER A 42 0.75 10.25 -2.75
C SER A 42 0.60 8.82 -3.28
N ALA A 43 0.07 8.72 -4.49
CA ALA A 43 -0.10 7.46 -5.17
C ALA A 43 0.12 7.65 -6.67
N ASN A 44 0.91 6.77 -7.27
CA ASN A 44 1.13 6.72 -8.70
C ASN A 44 0.90 5.31 -9.19
N ALA A 45 0.33 5.17 -10.38
CA ALA A 45 0.27 3.88 -11.04
C ALA A 45 0.90 3.93 -12.42
N GLN A 46 1.78 2.97 -12.66
CA GLN A 46 2.44 2.72 -13.93
C GLN A 46 1.97 1.38 -14.48
N ASP A 47 1.68 1.36 -15.77
CA ASP A 47 1.36 0.14 -16.50
C ASP A 47 2.68 -0.41 -17.08
N VAL A 48 3.02 -1.64 -16.73
CA VAL A 48 4.20 -2.38 -17.19
C VAL A 48 3.75 -3.66 -17.90
N ASP A 49 4.57 -4.23 -18.77
CA ASP A 49 4.18 -5.40 -19.58
C ASP A 49 3.76 -6.62 -18.72
N SER A 50 4.24 -6.70 -17.47
CA SER A 50 3.88 -7.74 -16.49
C SER A 50 2.66 -7.41 -15.63
N GLY A 51 2.04 -6.24 -15.82
CA GLY A 51 0.82 -5.79 -15.16
C GLY A 51 0.94 -4.37 -14.62
N ARG A 52 0.37 -4.09 -13.44
CA ARG A 52 0.30 -2.71 -12.92
C ARG A 52 1.15 -2.53 -11.68
N THR A 53 2.06 -1.56 -11.71
CA THR A 53 2.85 -1.15 -10.55
C THR A 53 2.23 0.04 -9.87
N TYR A 54 2.12 -0.04 -8.55
CA TYR A 54 1.68 1.06 -7.70
C TYR A 54 2.86 1.55 -6.89
N GLN A 55 3.11 2.86 -6.91
CA GLN A 55 4.02 3.55 -6.02
C GLN A 55 3.18 4.36 -5.04
N LEU A 56 3.32 4.08 -3.75
CA LEU A 56 2.52 4.72 -2.71
C LEU A 56 3.45 5.34 -1.68
N GLU A 57 3.12 6.55 -1.24
CA GLU A 57 3.65 7.15 -0.02
C GLU A 57 2.52 7.19 1.02
N LEU A 58 2.72 6.50 2.14
CA LEU A 58 1.69 6.31 3.16
C LEU A 58 2.30 6.33 4.57
N SER A 59 1.47 6.64 5.56
CA SER A 59 1.75 6.45 6.98
C SER A 59 0.96 5.26 7.52
N VAL A 60 1.63 4.48 8.35
CA VAL A 60 1.08 3.31 9.02
C VAL A 60 1.39 3.46 10.49
N GLN A 61 0.41 3.17 11.35
CA GLN A 61 0.55 3.26 12.80
C GLN A 61 0.34 1.88 13.42
N GLU A 62 1.12 1.53 14.43
CA GLU A 62 0.85 0.35 15.25
C GLU A 62 -0.27 0.69 16.26
N ILE A 63 -1.37 -0.07 16.23
CA ILE A 63 -2.62 0.31 16.92
C ILE A 63 -2.72 -0.30 18.32
N ILE A 64 -2.01 -1.40 18.63
CA ILE A 64 -2.20 -2.13 19.89
C ILE A 64 -1.36 -1.52 21.02
N SER A 65 -0.12 -1.14 20.74
CA SER A 65 0.86 -0.67 21.73
C SER A 65 0.97 0.84 21.84
N ASN A 66 0.19 1.62 21.06
CA ASN A 66 0.25 3.09 21.01
C ASN A 66 1.65 3.67 20.73
N VAL A 67 2.61 2.84 20.32
CA VAL A 67 3.93 3.28 19.86
C VAL A 67 3.80 3.72 18.41
N SER A 68 3.72 5.04 18.20
CA SER A 68 3.67 5.62 16.87
C SER A 68 5.03 5.49 16.18
N CYS A 69 5.09 4.72 15.09
CA CYS A 69 6.20 4.77 14.15
C CYS A 69 5.71 5.48 12.89
N ASP A 70 6.00 6.78 12.76
CA ASP A 70 5.73 7.54 11.53
C ASP A 70 6.72 7.14 10.44
N THR A 71 6.55 5.96 9.85
CA THR A 71 7.39 5.48 8.75
C THR A 71 6.76 5.84 7.42
N ARG A 72 7.35 6.79 6.69
CA ARG A 72 7.07 6.99 5.27
C ARG A 72 7.69 5.85 4.48
N THR A 73 6.85 5.01 3.89
CA THR A 73 7.32 3.84 3.13
C THR A 73 6.89 3.96 1.68
N CYS A 74 7.86 3.94 0.76
CA CYS A 74 7.63 3.79 -0.67
C CYS A 74 7.51 2.30 -0.98
N VAL A 75 6.30 1.82 -1.29
CA VAL A 75 6.07 0.41 -1.62
C VAL A 75 5.76 0.26 -3.09
N HIS A 76 6.53 -0.60 -3.76
CA HIS A 76 6.29 -1.01 -5.14
C HIS A 76 5.51 -2.32 -5.14
N PHE A 77 4.24 -2.26 -5.53
CA PHE A 77 3.40 -3.46 -5.65
C PHE A 77 3.25 -3.86 -7.12
N TYR A 78 3.58 -5.10 -7.46
CA TYR A 78 3.32 -5.68 -8.79
C TYR A 78 1.97 -6.40 -8.76
N LYS A 79 0.97 -5.87 -9.46
CA LYS A 79 -0.19 -6.69 -9.81
C LYS A 79 0.17 -7.46 -11.07
N CYS A 80 0.48 -8.75 -10.93
CA CYS A 80 0.64 -9.66 -12.06
C CYS A 80 -0.64 -9.62 -12.90
N ALA A 81 -0.52 -9.32 -14.20
CA ALA A 81 -1.61 -9.48 -15.17
C ALA A 81 -1.85 -10.97 -15.43
N SER A 82 -2.21 -11.74 -14.40
CA SER A 82 -2.79 -13.06 -14.63
C SER A 82 -4.17 -12.85 -15.26
N LYS A 83 -4.21 -13.00 -16.58
CA LYS A 83 -5.42 -13.44 -17.29
C LYS A 83 -5.92 -14.67 -16.54
N LEU A 84 -6.96 -14.51 -15.73
CA LEU A 84 -7.86 -15.60 -15.37
C LEU A 84 -8.53 -16.01 -16.68
N LEU A 85 -7.93 -16.98 -17.36
CA LEU A 85 -8.55 -17.83 -18.38
C LEU A 85 -8.77 -19.19 -17.74
#